data_AF-A0A940ZGW1-F1
#
_entry.id   AF-A0A940ZGW1-F1
#
_cell.length_a   1.000
_cell.length_b   1.000
_cell.length_c   1.000
_cell.angle_alpha   90.00
_cell.angle_beta   90.00
_cell.angle_gamma   90.00
#
_symmetry.space_group_name_H-M   'P 1'
#
loop_
_entity.id
_entity.type
_entity.pdbx_description
1 polymer ?
#
loop_
_entity_poly.entity_id
_entity_poly.type
_entity_poly.pdbx_seq_one_letter_code
_entity_poly.pdbx_strand_id
1 'polypeptide(L)'
;FYQGEEITHRRTYLLYSRNLTLDGKGRLLLRLGKEECRVEVEDAPYIVKSVDFIGPDRGPLKGIDLLLNDETREPLQPATLKVGKKNVLYCRVRGGMFSARFSRGAYQLLFPFIQYDEKGKRFFLPLDGKEYNLLQE
;
A
#
# COMPACT_ATOMS: atom_id res chain seq x y z
N PHE A 1 -8.48 16.56 -2.57
CA PHE A 1 -9.16 17.82 -2.89
C PHE A 1 -10.52 17.84 -2.21
N TYR A 2 -11.02 19.02 -1.86
CA TYR A 2 -12.39 19.25 -1.39
C TYR A 2 -12.96 20.44 -2.19
N GLN A 3 -14.07 20.23 -2.90
CA GLN A 3 -14.67 21.24 -3.78
C GLN A 3 -13.68 21.87 -4.79
N GLY A 4 -12.78 21.05 -5.35
CA GLY A 4 -11.77 21.51 -6.30
C GLY A 4 -10.49 22.06 -5.67
N GLU A 5 -10.48 22.30 -4.35
CA GLU A 5 -9.32 22.86 -3.65
C GLU A 5 -8.45 21.78 -2.99
N GLU A 6 -7.13 21.95 -3.03
CA GLU A 6 -6.20 21.01 -2.42
C GLU A 6 -6.27 21.11 -0.88
N ILE A 7 -6.29 19.96 -0.21
CA ILE A 7 -6.24 19.91 1.25
C ILE A 7 -4.77 19.96 1.67
N THR A 8 -4.27 21.17 1.90
CA THR A 8 -2.85 21.42 2.25
C THR A 8 -2.59 21.32 3.77
N HIS A 9 -3.63 21.52 4.58
CA HIS A 9 -3.52 21.44 6.04
C HIS A 9 -3.28 19.99 6.47
N ARG A 10 -2.05 19.69 6.88
CA ARG A 10 -1.60 18.34 7.25
C ARG A 10 -2.55 17.63 8.22
N ARG A 11 -2.97 18.29 9.31
CA ARG A 11 -3.89 17.67 10.29
C ARG A 11 -5.22 17.23 9.66
N THR A 12 -5.78 18.06 8.79
CA THR A 12 -7.01 17.76 8.05
C THR A 12 -6.81 16.59 7.09
N TYR A 13 -5.72 16.63 6.32
CA TYR A 13 -5.36 15.54 5.41
C TYR A 13 -5.22 14.18 6.12
N LEU A 14 -4.50 14.16 7.25
CA LEU A 14 -4.32 12.95 8.05
C LEU A 14 -5.63 12.48 8.66
N LEU A 15 -6.44 13.39 9.20
CA LEU A 15 -7.75 13.07 9.75
C LEU A 15 -8.62 12.38 8.70
N TYR A 16 -8.71 12.93 7.49
CA TYR A 16 -9.55 12.35 6.44
C TYR A 16 -8.99 11.01 5.96
N SER A 17 -7.69 10.93 5.70
CA SER A 17 -7.06 9.70 5.20
C SER A 17 -7.20 8.53 6.19
N ARG A 18 -7.17 8.80 7.50
CA ARG A 18 -7.33 7.78 8.56
C ARG A 18 -8.77 7.31 8.76
N ASN A 19 -9.74 8.12 8.32
CA ASN A 19 -11.17 7.84 8.50
C ASN A 19 -11.87 7.41 7.21
N LEU A 20 -11.08 6.95 6.22
CA LEU A 20 -11.63 6.28 5.06
C LEU A 20 -12.20 4.91 5.46
N THR A 21 -13.34 4.56 4.88
CA THR A 21 -14.04 3.28 5.06
C THR A 21 -14.69 2.85 3.74
N LEU A 22 -15.16 1.61 3.69
CA LEU A 22 -15.98 1.12 2.58
C LEU A 22 -17.41 0.92 3.06
N ASP A 23 -18.38 1.20 2.20
CA ASP A 23 -19.76 0.78 2.45
C ASP A 23 -19.98 -0.70 2.14
N GLY A 24 -21.19 -1.20 2.39
CA GLY A 24 -21.57 -2.59 2.10
C GLY A 24 -21.52 -2.99 0.62
N LYS A 25 -21.27 -2.03 -0.29
CA LYS A 25 -21.08 -2.25 -1.74
C LYS A 25 -19.62 -2.03 -2.17
N GLY A 26 -18.70 -1.82 -1.23
CA GLY A 26 -17.28 -1.58 -1.52
C GLY A 26 -16.95 -0.17 -2.02
N ARG A 27 -17.86 0.81 -1.88
CA ARG A 27 -17.61 2.20 -2.29
C ARG A 27 -16.89 2.95 -1.19
N LEU A 28 -15.91 3.77 -1.57
CA LEU A 28 -15.10 4.54 -0.64
C LEU A 28 -15.87 5.71 -0.03
N LEU A 29 -15.83 5.78 1.30
CA LEU A 29 -16.43 6.83 2.11
C LEU A 29 -15.40 7.43 3.06
N LEU A 30 -15.54 8.69 3.38
CA LEU A 30 -14.97 9.30 4.58
C LEU A 30 -16.05 9.34 5.65
N ARG A 31 -15.78 8.76 6.84
CA ARG A 31 -16.71 8.75 7.97
C ARG A 31 -16.13 9.48 9.18
N LEU A 32 -16.75 10.58 9.58
CA LEU A 32 -16.37 11.35 10.77
C LEU A 32 -17.54 11.40 11.75
N GLY A 33 -17.50 10.55 12.79
CA GLY A 33 -18.62 10.42 13.72
C GLY A 33 -19.89 9.93 13.01
N LYS A 34 -20.90 10.78 12.94
CA LYS A 34 -22.18 10.50 12.24
C LYS A 34 -22.20 11.00 10.79
N GLU A 35 -21.21 11.77 10.37
CA GLU A 35 -21.12 12.31 9.02
C GLU A 35 -20.42 11.32 8.09
N GLU A 36 -20.98 11.16 6.89
CA GLU A 36 -20.40 10.35 5.83
C GLU A 36 -20.42 11.10 4.51
N CYS A 37 -19.32 11.07 3.77
CA CYS A 37 -19.28 11.58 2.40
C CYS A 37 -18.56 10.60 1.47
N ARG A 38 -18.98 10.58 0.20
CA ARG A 38 -18.31 9.78 -0.82
C ARG A 38 -16.97 10.39 -1.20
N VAL A 39 -15.98 9.53 -1.40
CA VAL A 39 -14.64 9.95 -1.82
C VAL A 39 -14.35 9.31 -3.16
N GLU A 40 -13.98 10.14 -4.12
CA GLU A 40 -13.46 9.70 -5.42
C GLU A 40 -11.95 9.52 -5.33
N VAL A 41 -11.45 8.49 -6.01
CA VAL A 41 -10.02 8.14 -6.03
C VAL A 41 -9.62 7.86 -7.47
N GLU A 42 -8.55 8.51 -7.91
CA GLU A 42 -8.02 8.33 -9.26
C GLU A 42 -7.33 6.97 -9.46
N ASP A 43 -6.62 6.47 -8.43
CA ASP A 43 -5.81 5.24 -8.52
C ASP A 43 -5.96 4.37 -7.26
N ALA A 44 -5.39 4.80 -6.14
CA ALA A 44 -5.50 4.11 -4.86
C ALA A 44 -5.70 5.12 -3.71
N PRO A 45 -6.56 4.79 -2.71
CA PRO A 45 -6.81 5.67 -1.57
C PRO A 45 -5.59 5.85 -0.67
N TYR A 46 -4.68 4.86 -0.67
CA TYR A 46 -3.44 4.91 0.09
C TYR A 46 -2.22 4.85 -0.82
N ILE A 47 -1.14 5.48 -0.34
CA ILE A 47 0.16 5.48 -0.99
C ILE A 47 1.20 5.00 0.02
N VAL A 48 1.94 3.95 -0.32
CA VAL A 48 3.13 3.54 0.42
C VAL A 48 4.25 4.54 0.13
N LYS A 49 4.59 5.33 1.14
CA LYS A 49 5.61 6.40 1.07
C LYS A 49 7.02 5.86 1.28
N SER A 50 7.17 4.86 2.14
CA SER A 50 8.44 4.17 2.41
C SER A 50 8.18 2.74 2.85
N VAL A 51 9.23 1.92 2.81
CA VAL A 51 9.27 0.59 3.42
C VAL A 51 10.44 0.54 4.39
N ASP A 52 10.24 -0.06 5.55
CA ASP A 52 11.27 -0.32 6.54
C ASP A 52 11.43 -1.84 6.70
N PHE A 53 12.67 -2.31 6.65
CA PHE A 53 12.99 -3.73 6.63
C PHE A 53 13.19 -4.25 8.05
N ILE A 54 12.56 -5.38 8.36
CA ILE A 54 12.67 -6.04 9.66
C ILE A 54 13.48 -7.32 9.48
N GLY A 55 14.54 -7.47 10.26
CA GLY A 55 15.40 -8.65 10.24
C GLY A 55 16.81 -8.32 10.74
N PRO A 56 17.68 -9.34 10.84
CA PRO A 56 19.09 -9.12 11.16
C PRO A 56 19.81 -8.40 10.00
N ASP A 57 20.84 -7.60 10.32
CA ASP A 57 21.69 -6.93 9.32
C ASP A 57 22.30 -7.90 8.30
N ARG A 58 22.52 -9.15 8.73
CA ARG A 58 22.98 -10.26 7.90
C ARG A 58 22.06 -11.46 8.11
N GLY A 59 21.14 -11.67 7.19
CA GLY A 59 20.25 -12.83 7.20
C GLY A 59 18.99 -12.58 6.37
N PRO A 60 18.07 -13.57 6.34
CA PRO A 60 16.84 -13.44 5.58
C PRO A 60 15.96 -12.35 6.20
N LEU A 61 15.38 -11.53 5.34
CA LEU A 61 14.38 -10.54 5.71
C LEU A 61 13.20 -11.22 6.41
N LYS A 62 12.80 -10.71 7.58
CA LYS A 62 11.74 -11.26 8.43
C LYS A 62 10.40 -10.58 8.25
N GLY A 63 10.41 -9.30 7.91
CA GLY A 63 9.21 -8.51 7.70
C GLY A 63 9.52 -7.22 6.96
N ILE A 64 8.46 -6.54 6.55
CA ILE A 64 8.53 -5.22 5.94
C ILE A 64 7.40 -4.41 6.55
N ASP A 65 7.72 -3.27 7.15
CA ASP A 65 6.73 -2.29 7.59
C ASP A 65 6.54 -1.23 6.51
N LEU A 66 5.29 -0.90 6.24
CA LEU A 66 4.89 0.13 5.30
C LEU A 66 4.69 1.44 6.04
N LEU A 67 5.26 2.54 5.54
CA LEU A 67 4.85 3.89 5.93
C LEU A 67 3.84 4.42 4.91
N LEU A 68 2.61 4.69 5.34
CA LEU A 68 1.55 5.19 4.47
C LEU A 68 1.51 6.72 4.41
N ASN A 69 0.78 7.26 3.44
CA ASN A 69 0.56 8.70 3.26
C ASN A 69 -0.12 9.36 4.46
N ASP A 70 -0.90 8.61 5.24
CA ASP A 70 -1.53 9.06 6.47
C ASP A 70 -0.63 8.91 7.71
N GLU A 71 0.66 8.63 7.48
CA GLU A 71 1.74 8.46 8.45
C GLU A 71 1.56 7.29 9.42
N THR A 72 0.60 6.43 9.17
CA THR A 72 0.50 5.19 9.91
C THR A 72 1.49 4.17 9.36
N ARG A 73 1.83 3.22 10.25
CA ARG A 73 2.71 2.10 9.95
C ARG A 73 1.93 0.80 10.13
N GLU A 74 2.11 -0.11 9.19
CA GLU A 74 1.56 -1.46 9.29
C GLU A 74 2.41 -2.45 8.50
N PRO A 75 2.44 -3.74 8.91
CA PRO A 75 3.21 -4.75 8.20
C PRO A 75 2.65 -4.98 6.80
N LEU A 76 3.54 -5.13 5.82
CA LEU A 76 3.21 -5.56 4.47
C LEU A 76 2.53 -6.93 4.52
N GLN A 77 1.43 -7.07 3.78
CA GLN A 77 0.85 -8.37 3.45
C GLN A 77 1.42 -8.85 2.10
N PRO A 78 2.51 -9.64 2.08
CA PRO A 78 3.26 -9.91 0.86
C PRO A 78 2.47 -10.71 -0.18
N ALA A 79 1.52 -11.55 0.26
CA ALA A 79 0.62 -12.29 -0.61
C ALA A 79 -0.34 -11.40 -1.44
N THR A 80 -0.44 -10.11 -1.09
CA THR A 80 -1.30 -9.15 -1.77
C THR A 80 -0.55 -8.25 -2.76
N LEU A 81 0.78 -8.44 -2.88
CA LEU A 81 1.59 -7.69 -3.83
C LEU A 81 1.13 -7.97 -5.25
N LYS A 82 0.87 -6.92 -6.01
CA LYS A 82 0.49 -7.01 -7.41
C LYS A 82 1.20 -5.95 -8.24
N VAL A 83 1.56 -6.30 -9.46
CA VAL A 83 2.03 -5.36 -10.47
C VAL A 83 0.85 -4.99 -11.35
N GLY A 84 0.41 -3.75 -11.25
CA GLY A 84 -0.63 -3.18 -12.08
C GLY A 84 -0.08 -2.61 -13.39
N LYS A 85 -0.93 -1.83 -14.07
CA LYS A 85 -0.57 -1.16 -15.33
C LYS A 85 0.66 -0.27 -15.14
N LYS A 86 1.46 -0.15 -16.21
CA LYS A 86 2.69 0.67 -16.24
C LYS A 86 3.72 0.28 -15.15
N ASN A 87 3.71 -0.99 -14.71
CA ASN A 87 4.60 -1.52 -13.67
C ASN A 87 4.45 -0.84 -12.31
N VAL A 88 3.28 -0.27 -12.00
CA VAL A 88 3.03 0.28 -10.66
C VAL A 88 2.79 -0.89 -9.69
N LEU A 89 3.55 -0.91 -8.60
CA LEU A 89 3.38 -1.91 -7.55
C LEU A 89 2.26 -1.50 -6.60
N TYR A 90 1.42 -2.46 -6.21
CA TYR A 90 0.36 -2.28 -5.22
C TYR A 90 0.41 -3.40 -4.18
N CYS A 91 -0.20 -3.13 -3.03
CA CYS A 91 -0.53 -4.13 -2.01
C CYS A 91 -1.90 -3.81 -1.40
N ARG A 92 -2.35 -4.66 -0.47
CA ARG A 92 -3.53 -4.35 0.36
C ARG A 92 -3.09 -3.91 1.75
N VAL A 93 -3.78 -2.89 2.25
CA VAL A 93 -3.57 -2.26 3.57
C VAL A 93 -4.86 -2.24 4.38
N ARG A 94 -4.78 -1.86 5.66
CA ARG A 94 -5.92 -1.83 6.61
C ARG A 94 -6.64 -3.18 6.68
N GLY A 95 -5.88 -4.22 7.02
CA GLY A 95 -6.43 -5.57 7.12
C GLY A 95 -6.95 -6.13 5.79
N GLY A 96 -6.43 -5.64 4.67
CA GLY A 96 -6.85 -6.09 3.34
C GLY A 96 -8.00 -5.29 2.73
N MET A 97 -8.51 -4.26 3.40
CA MET A 97 -9.68 -3.49 2.98
C MET A 97 -9.41 -2.56 1.78
N PHE A 98 -8.22 -1.94 1.74
CA PHE A 98 -7.90 -0.97 0.70
C PHE A 98 -6.72 -1.38 -0.16
N SER A 99 -6.71 -0.93 -1.42
CA SER A 99 -5.52 -0.93 -2.24
C SER A 99 -4.59 0.21 -1.81
N ALA A 100 -3.29 -0.05 -1.77
CA ALA A 100 -2.27 0.96 -1.63
C ALA A 100 -1.29 0.84 -2.79
N ARG A 101 -1.01 1.96 -3.47
CA ARG A 101 0.02 2.01 -4.51
C ARG A 101 1.36 2.37 -3.90
N PHE A 102 2.45 1.83 -4.43
CA PHE A 102 3.78 2.24 -4.02
C PHE A 102 4.13 3.57 -4.68
N SER A 103 4.65 4.50 -3.87
CA SER A 103 5.38 5.63 -4.43
C SER A 103 6.64 5.11 -5.14
N ARG A 104 7.18 5.91 -6.07
CA ARG A 104 8.42 5.57 -6.77
C ARG A 104 9.56 5.28 -5.79
N GLY A 105 9.69 6.07 -4.73
CA GLY A 105 10.73 5.87 -3.70
C GLY A 105 10.55 4.54 -2.95
N ALA A 106 9.34 4.25 -2.49
CA ALA A 106 9.06 2.97 -1.83
C ALA A 106 9.28 1.76 -2.74
N TYR A 107 8.90 1.88 -4.02
CA TYR A 107 9.18 0.84 -5.02
C TYR A 107 10.69 0.62 -5.21
N GLN A 108 11.48 1.69 -5.33
CA GLN A 108 12.93 1.59 -5.50
C GLN A 108 13.62 0.95 -4.29
N LEU A 109 13.11 1.18 -3.08
CA LEU A 109 13.59 0.51 -1.87
C LEU A 109 13.31 -0.99 -1.88
N LEU A 110 12.10 -1.39 -2.30
CA LEU A 110 11.68 -2.80 -2.29
C LEU A 110 12.23 -3.60 -3.48
N PHE A 111 12.43 -2.97 -4.64
CA PHE A 111 12.79 -3.62 -5.89
C PHE A 111 14.00 -4.58 -5.80
N PRO A 112 15.12 -4.24 -5.11
CA PRO A 112 16.26 -5.15 -4.96
C PRO A 112 15.94 -6.47 -4.26
N PHE A 113 14.84 -6.54 -3.50
CA PHE A 113 14.38 -7.75 -2.82
C PHE A 113 13.43 -8.58 -3.68
N ILE A 114 12.92 -8.04 -4.80
CA ILE A 114 12.06 -8.79 -5.73
C ILE A 114 12.96 -9.62 -6.65
N GLN A 115 12.73 -10.93 -6.66
CA GLN A 115 13.47 -11.88 -7.49
C GLN A 115 12.65 -12.27 -8.71
N TYR A 116 13.35 -12.68 -9.77
CA TYR A 116 12.76 -13.21 -11.00
C TYR A 116 13.21 -14.66 -11.18
N ASP A 117 12.25 -15.56 -11.31
CA ASP A 117 12.47 -16.96 -11.68
C ASP A 117 12.31 -17.09 -13.20
N GLU A 118 13.43 -17.28 -13.92
CA GLU A 118 13.44 -17.40 -15.37
C GLU A 118 12.67 -18.62 -15.88
N LYS A 119 12.68 -19.74 -15.13
CA LYS A 119 11.99 -20.98 -15.53
C LYS A 119 10.48 -20.82 -15.39
N GLY A 120 10.05 -20.27 -14.26
CA GLY A 120 8.65 -19.99 -13.98
C GLY A 120 8.10 -18.71 -14.64
N LYS A 121 8.97 -17.88 -15.21
CA LYS A 121 8.66 -16.53 -15.73
C LYS A 121 7.86 -15.69 -14.74
N ARG A 122 8.19 -15.76 -13.45
CA ARG A 122 7.46 -15.10 -12.37
C ARG A 122 8.36 -14.19 -11.55
N PHE A 123 7.78 -13.10 -11.04
CA PHE A 123 8.40 -12.27 -10.01
C PHE A 123 7.89 -12.69 -8.63
N PHE A 124 8.77 -12.76 -7.65
CA PHE A 124 8.42 -13.11 -6.28
C PHE A 124 9.25 -12.36 -5.24
N LEU A 125 8.68 -12.18 -4.05
CA LEU A 125 9.34 -11.60 -2.89
C LEU A 125 9.64 -12.73 -1.88
N PRO A 126 10.90 -13.10 -1.64
CA PRO A 126 11.27 -13.95 -0.53
C PRO A 126 11.17 -13.16 0.79
N LEU A 127 10.38 -13.67 1.73
CA LEU A 127 10.20 -13.08 3.05
C LEU A 127 9.97 -14.16 4.10
N ASP A 128 10.77 -14.14 5.16
CA ASP A 128 10.75 -15.10 6.27
C ASP A 128 10.76 -16.58 5.81
N GLY A 129 11.64 -16.89 4.85
CA GLY A 129 11.78 -18.25 4.31
C GLY A 129 10.63 -18.72 3.42
N LYS A 130 9.70 -17.84 3.05
CA LYS A 130 8.61 -18.10 2.11
C LYS A 130 8.75 -17.23 0.87
N GLU A 131 8.29 -17.72 -0.27
CA GLU A 131 8.21 -16.94 -1.51
C GLU A 131 6.78 -16.47 -1.74
N TYR A 132 6.61 -15.18 -2.04
CA TYR A 132 5.32 -14.58 -2.36
C TYR A 132 5.33 -14.08 -3.80
N ASN A 133 4.49 -14.68 -4.65
CA ASN A 133 4.37 -14.26 -6.04
C ASN A 133 3.77 -12.86 -6.13
N LEU A 134 4.34 -12.05 -7.01
CA LEU A 134 3.72 -10.79 -7.41
C LEU A 134 2.61 -11.12 -8.41
N LEU A 135 1.37 -10.82 -8.03
CA LEU A 135 0.20 -11.02 -8.87
C LEU A 135 0.23 -10.07 -10.08
N GLN A 136 -0.39 -10.48 -11.18
CA GLN A 136 -0.61 -9.61 -12.34
C GLN A 136 -2.09 -9.18 -12.38
N GLU A 137 -2.32 -7.94 -12.77
CA GLU A 137 -3.65 -7.36 -13.02
C GLU A 137 -4.00 -7.32 -14.51
#